data_AF-A0A160F0N8-F1
#
_entry.id   AF-A0A160F0N8-F1
#
_cell.length_a   1.000
_cell.length_b   1.000
_cell.length_c   1.000
_cell.angle_alpha   90.00
_cell.angle_beta   90.00
_cell.angle_gamma   90.00
#
_symmetry.space_group_name_H-M   'P 1'
#
loop_
_entity.id
_entity.type
_entity.pdbx_description
1 polymer ?
#
loop_
_entity_poly.entity_id
_entity_poly.type
_entity_poly.pdbx_seq_one_letter_code
_entity_poly.pdbx_strand_id
1 'polypeptide(L)' 'MERFKNYGLWLAIGSFGLLALQTFGVDIDLGKYERLYDAFLSILVMAGILNNPSLGRGYLDKVEKKE' A
#
# COMPACT_ATOMS: atom_id res chain seq x y z
N MET A 1 -8.75 1.73 21.36
CA MET A 1 -8.77 0.45 20.59
C MET A 1 -9.28 0.60 19.15
N GLU A 2 -9.56 1.81 18.63
CA GLU A 2 -9.96 1.98 17.22
C GLU A 2 -8.79 1.95 16.23
N ARG A 3 -7.57 2.31 16.67
CA ARG A 3 -6.38 2.39 15.80
C ARG A 3 -6.02 1.06 15.14
N PHE A 4 -6.19 -0.05 15.86
CA PHE A 4 -5.97 -1.41 15.33
C PHE A 4 -7.07 -1.88 14.37
N LYS A 5 -8.13 -1.10 14.15
CA LYS A 5 -9.16 -1.39 13.13
C LYS A 5 -8.86 -0.74 11.78
N ASN A 6 -7.76 0.01 11.67
CA ASN A 6 -7.39 0.69 10.43
C ASN A 6 -6.75 -0.32 9.44
N TYR A 7 -7.37 -0.47 8.27
CA TYR A 7 -6.93 -1.32 7.17
C TYR A 7 -5.59 -0.85 6.57
N GLY A 8 -5.41 0.46 6.41
CA GLY A 8 -4.15 1.04 5.98
C GLY A 8 -2.98 0.68 6.90
N LEU A 9 -3.20 0.65 8.21
CA LEU A 9 -2.21 0.21 9.19
C LEU A 9 -1.84 -1.25 8.97
N TRP A 10 -2.82 -2.15 8.83
CA TRP A 10 -2.55 -3.56 8.60
C TRP A 10 -1.89 -3.83 7.25
N LEU A 11 -2.24 -3.08 6.22
CA LEU A 11 -1.61 -3.14 4.91
C LEU A 11 -0.14 -2.70 4.99
N ALA A 12 0.17 -1.63 5.73
CA ALA A 12 1.54 -1.21 5.98
C ALA A 12 2.34 -2.25 6.78
N ILE A 13 1.75 -2.85 7.82
CA ILE A 13 2.39 -3.91 8.61
C ILE A 13 2.66 -5.14 7.75
N GLY A 14 1.71 -5.55 6.91
CA GLY A 14 1.88 -6.67 5.98
C GLY A 14 3.02 -6.44 4.99
N SER A 15 3.04 -5.27 4.34
CA SER A 15 4.13 -4.89 3.43
C SER A 15 5.49 -4.83 4.12
N PHE A 16 5.55 -4.25 5.33
CA PHE A 16 6.78 -4.24 6.12
C PHE A 16 7.24 -5.66 6.49
N GLY A 17 6.31 -6.55 6.84
CA GLY A 17 6.61 -7.95 7.13
C GLY A 17 7.28 -8.67 5.95
N LEU A 18 6.75 -8.49 4.74
CA LEU A 18 7.36 -9.07 3.53
C LEU A 18 8.78 -8.55 3.28
N LEU A 19 9.00 -7.24 3.42
CA LEU A 19 10.33 -6.63 3.28
C LEU A 19 11.30 -7.09 4.37
N ALA A 20 10.80 -7.24 5.61
CA ALA A 20 11.59 -7.76 6.72
C ALA A 20 12.00 -9.21 6.45
N LEU A 21 11.09 -10.07 5.98
CA LEU A 21 11.40 -11.46 5.61
C LEU A 21 12.48 -11.54 4.52
N GLN A 22 12.38 -10.71 3.46
CA GLN A 22 13.45 -10.62 2.45
C GLN A 22 14.78 -10.18 3.06
N THR A 23 14.77 -9.22 3.99
CA THR A 23 15.98 -8.73 4.67
C THR A 23 16.64 -9.83 5.52
N PHE A 24 15.86 -10.73 6.11
CA PHE A 24 16.35 -11.88 6.86
C PHE A 24 16.72 -13.08 5.98
N GLY A 25 16.71 -12.93 4.65
CA GLY A 25 17.17 -13.95 3.70
C GLY A 25 16.10 -14.92 3.22
N VAL A 26 14.81 -14.61 3.41
CA VAL A 26 13.72 -15.37 2.78
C VAL A 26 13.61 -14.94 1.32
N ASP A 27 13.87 -15.88 0.41
CA ASP A 27 13.72 -15.64 -1.02
C ASP A 27 12.22 -15.70 -1.40
N ILE A 28 11.63 -14.53 -1.62
CA ILE A 28 10.23 -14.38 -2.01
C ILE A 28 10.21 -14.13 -3.52
N ASP A 29 10.11 -15.21 -4.30
CA ASP A 29 9.98 -15.12 -5.75
C ASP A 29 8.55 -14.69 -6.14
N LEU A 30 8.41 -13.40 -6.45
CA LEU A 30 7.17 -12.83 -6.97
C LEU A 30 7.04 -13.02 -8.49
N GLY A 31 8.09 -13.46 -9.19
CA GLY A 31 8.11 -13.84 -10.60
C GLY A 31 7.22 -13.00 -11.52
N LYS A 32 6.15 -13.62 -12.03
CA LYS A 32 5.21 -12.97 -12.98
C LYS A 32 4.30 -11.93 -12.31
N TYR A 33 4.14 -11.99 -10.99
CA TYR A 33 3.31 -11.07 -10.24
C TYR A 33 3.94 -9.67 -10.19
N GLU A 34 5.27 -9.60 -10.12
CA GLU A 34 6.03 -8.34 -10.15
C GLU A 34 5.72 -7.50 -11.39
N ARG A 35 5.86 -8.11 -12.57
CA ARG A 35 5.53 -7.44 -13.84
C ARG A 35 4.07 -7.00 -13.92
N LEU A 36 3.16 -7.76 -13.33
CA LEU A 36 1.74 -7.46 -13.35
C LEU A 36 1.43 -6.21 -12.51
N TYR A 37 1.94 -6.15 -11.27
CA TYR A 37 1.72 -4.96 -10.44
C TYR A 37 2.49 -3.75 -10.95
N ASP A 38 3.70 -3.91 -11.50
CA ASP A 38 4.46 -2.79 -12.09
C ASP A 38 3.72 -2.17 -13.27
N ALA A 39 3.18 -3.00 -14.17
CA ALA A 39 2.36 -2.53 -15.27
C ALA A 39 1.12 -1.78 -14.77
N PHE A 40 0.43 -2.33 -13.77
CA PHE A 40 -0.74 -1.69 -13.18
C PHE A 40 -0.41 -0.36 -12.48
N LEU A 41 0.61 -0.33 -11.63
CA LEU A 41 1.06 0.90 -10.96
C LEU A 41 1.53 1.94 -11.96
N SER A 42 2.21 1.55 -13.04
CA SER A 42 2.63 2.48 -14.09
C SER A 42 1.44 3.19 -14.75
N ILE A 43 0.34 2.47 -15.02
CA ILE A 43 -0.90 3.04 -15.55
C ILE A 43 -1.51 4.01 -14.54
N LEU A 44 -1.58 3.64 -13.26
CA LEU A 44 -2.11 4.51 -12.21
C LEU A 44 -1.27 5.77 -11.99
N VAL A 45 0.06 5.68 -12.14
CA VAL A 45 0.98 6.82 -12.10
C VAL A 45 0.76 7.73 -13.29
N MET A 46 0.70 7.17 -14.51
CA MET A 46 0.45 7.95 -15.75
C MET A 46 -0.93 8.62 -15.72
N ALA A 47 -1.93 7.96 -15.15
CA ALA A 47 -3.27 8.51 -14.92
C ALA A 47 -3.31 9.58 -13.80
N GLY A 48 -2.19 9.82 -13.11
CA GLY A 48 -2.10 10.80 -12.03
C GLY A 48 -2.82 10.41 -10.74
N ILE A 49 -3.30 9.17 -10.63
CA ILE A 49 -4.07 8.68 -9.48
C ILE A 49 -3.18 8.54 -8.25
N LEU A 50 -1.98 7.97 -8.43
CA LEU A 50 -1.03 7.75 -7.32
C LEU A 50 -0.26 9.03 -6.92
N ASN A 51 -0.02 9.95 -7.86
CA ASN A 51 0.82 11.13 -7.65
C ASN A 51 0.05 12.41 -7.33
N ASN A 52 -1.28 12.35 -7.19
CA ASN A 52 -2.08 13.51 -6.84
C ASN A 52 -2.50 13.50 -5.34
N PRO A 53 -1.66 14.03 -4.43
CA PRO A 53 -1.95 14.03 -2.99
C PRO A 53 -3.18 14.87 -2.63
N SER A 54 -3.68 15.72 -3.54
CA SER A 54 -4.88 16.53 -3.29
C SER A 54 -6.20 15.76 -3.45
N LEU A 55 -6.18 14.61 -4.13
CA LEU A 55 -7.38 13.77 -4.37
C LEU A 55 -7.51 12.58 -3.41
N GLY A 56 -6.45 12.24 -2.67
CA GLY A 56 -6.36 11.01 -1.87
C GLY A 56 -6.58 11.21 -0.37
N ARG A 57 -7.19 10.20 0.30
CA ARG A 57 -7.33 10.15 1.77
C ARG A 57 -6.14 9.46 2.48
N GLY A 58 -5.13 9.02 1.73
CA GLY A 58 -3.96 8.32 2.28
C GLY A 58 -4.35 7.06 3.07
N TYR A 59 -3.72 6.84 4.23
CA TYR A 59 -3.98 5.72 5.14
C TYR A 59 -5.20 5.93 6.06
N LEU A 60 -6.07 6.90 5.78
CA LEU A 60 -7.26 7.19 6.58
C LEU A 60 -8.48 6.42 6.07
N ASP A 61 -8.97 5.47 6.86
CA ASP A 61 -10.21 4.74 6.54
C ASP A 61 -11.49 5.54 6.83
N LYS A 62 -11.45 6.35 7.90
CA LYS A 62 -12.58 7.18 8.32
C LYS A 62 -12.21 8.64 8.13
N VAL A 63 -13.12 9.39 7.53
CA VAL A 63 -13.06 10.85 7.54
C VAL A 63 -13.74 11.29 8.83
N GLU A 64 -13.00 11.88 9.77
CA GLU A 64 -13.63 12.60 10.86
C GLU A 64 -14.44 13.74 10.26
N LYS A 65 -15.77 13.58 10.21
CA LYS A 65 -16.67 14.70 9.95
C LYS A 65 -16.57 15.60 11.18
N LYS A 66 -15.86 16.73 11.06
CA LYS A 66 -16.01 17.80 12.05
C LYS A 66 -17.43 18.35 11.86
N GLU A 67 -18.31 18.02 12.80
CA GLU A 67 -19.56 18.76 13.03
C GLU A 67 -19.25 20.15 13.60
#